data_AF-A0A5E5Q8B4-F1
#
_entry.id   AF-A0A5E5Q8B4-F1
#
_cell.length_a   1.000
_cell.length_b   1.000
_cell.length_c   1.000
_cell.angle_alpha   90.00
_cell.angle_beta   90.00
_cell.angle_gamma   90.00
#
_symmetry.space_group_name_H-M   'P 1'
#
loop_
_entity.id
_entity.type
_entity.pdbx_description
1 polymer ?
#
loop_
_entity_poly.entity_id
_entity_poly.type
_entity_poly.pdbx_seq_one_letter_code
_entity_poly.pdbx_strand_id
1 'polypeptide(L)' 'MALDNVSEKEAFRATDLMNNRPRKCLGWKTPFEVFAKMTGKDYFN' A
#
# COMPACT_ATOMS: atom_id res chain seq x y z
N MET A 1 -22.16 9.45 6.05
CA MET A 1 -21.17 9.72 4.99
C MET A 1 -20.91 8.43 4.20
N ALA A 2 -20.24 8.52 3.04
CA ALA A 2 -20.04 7.38 2.14
C ALA A 2 -19.21 6.22 2.73
N LEU A 3 -18.54 6.44 3.88
CA LEU A 3 -17.67 5.46 4.53
C LEU A 3 -18.25 4.89 5.83
N ASP A 4 -19.45 5.30 6.26
CA ASP A 4 -20.04 4.89 7.55
C ASP A 4 -20.24 3.36 7.65
N ASN A 5 -20.36 2.68 6.51
CA ASN A 5 -20.60 1.24 6.42
C ASN A 5 -19.34 0.45 6.04
N VAL A 6 -18.17 1.09 5.98
CA VAL A 6 -16.91 0.40 5.66
C VAL A 6 -16.30 -0.11 6.96
N SER A 7 -16.09 -1.42 7.04
CA SER A 7 -15.39 -2.02 8.16
C SER A 7 -13.89 -1.72 8.10
N GLU A 8 -13.25 -1.71 9.27
CA GLU A 8 -11.80 -1.59 9.39
C GLU A 8 -11.07 -2.65 8.55
N LYS A 9 -11.59 -3.89 8.53
CA LYS A 9 -11.06 -4.99 7.70
C LYS A 9 -11.07 -4.66 6.21
N GLU A 10 -12.13 -4.03 5.71
CA GLU A 10 -12.22 -3.60 4.32
C GLU A 10 -11.24 -2.47 4.01
N ALA A 11 -11.08 -1.51 4.93
CA ALA A 11 -10.11 -0.43 4.80
C ALA A 11 -8.67 -0.96 4.74
N PHE A 12 -8.31 -1.91 5.62
CA PHE A 12 -7.01 -2.56 5.58
C PHE A 12 -6.79 -3.35 4.30
N ARG A 13 -7.80 -4.12 3.85
CA ARG A 13 -7.71 -4.86 2.59
C ARG A 13 -7.49 -3.92 1.39
N ALA A 14 -8.20 -2.81 1.33
CA ALA A 14 -8.02 -1.83 0.27
C ALA A 14 -6.59 -1.24 0.29
N THR A 15 -6.09 -0.91 1.48
CA THR A 15 -4.74 -0.36 1.67
C THR A 15 -3.67 -1.35 1.24
N ASP A 16 -3.79 -2.62 1.66
CA ASP A 16 -2.89 -3.70 1.29
C ASP A 16 -2.81 -3.87 -0.24
N LEU A 17 -3.98 -3.96 -0.90
CA LEU A 17 -4.06 -4.07 -2.35
C LEU A 17 -3.45 -2.86 -3.06
N MET A 18 -3.67 -1.64 -2.55
CA MET A 18 -3.13 -0.43 -3.16
C MET A 18 -1.62 -0.36 -3.05
N ASN A 19 -1.08 -0.72 -1.88
CA ASN A 19 0.34 -0.62 -1.55
C ASN A 19 1.18 -1.73 -2.19
N ASN A 20 0.59 -2.90 -2.44
CA ASN A 20 1.25 -4.04 -3.09
C ASN A 20 1.01 -4.12 -4.60
N ARG A 21 0.34 -3.12 -5.20
CA ARG A 21 0.09 -3.10 -6.65
C ARG A 21 1.23 -2.41 -7.41
N PRO A 22 1.89 -3.09 -8.38
CA PRO A 22 2.83 -2.48 -9.31
C PRO A 22 2.25 -1.28 -10.06
N ARG A 23 2.98 -0.17 -10.12
CA ARG A 23 2.57 1.05 -10.84
C ARG A 23 3.56 1.41 -11.95
N LYS A 24 3.06 1.66 -13.16
CA LYS A 24 3.87 2.09 -14.32
C LYS A 24 4.73 3.31 -14.03
N CYS A 25 4.18 4.31 -13.33
CA CYS A 25 4.90 5.53 -12.94
C CYS A 25 6.02 5.31 -11.92
N LEU A 26 6.06 4.14 -11.26
CA LEU A 26 7.12 3.75 -10.33
C LEU A 26 8.12 2.77 -10.97
N GLY A 27 8.14 2.66 -12.30
CA GLY A 27 8.95 1.66 -13.00
C GLY A 27 8.51 0.24 -12.68
N TRP A 28 7.19 0.03 -12.55
CA TRP A 28 6.57 -1.24 -12.17
C TRP A 28 6.87 -1.74 -10.75
N LYS A 29 7.39 -0.89 -9.88
CA LYS A 29 7.48 -1.17 -8.44
C LYS A 29 6.16 -0.93 -7.73
N THR A 30 6.01 -1.53 -6.55
CA THR A 30 4.88 -1.26 -5.66
C THR A 30 5.15 0.01 -4.84
N PRO A 31 4.10 0.76 -4.44
CA PRO A 31 4.26 1.87 -3.51
C PRO A 31 5.01 1.47 -2.23
N PHE A 32 4.78 0.26 -1.72
CA PHE A 32 5.45 -0.26 -0.53
C PHE A 32 6.97 -0.38 -0.72
N GLU A 33 7.43 -0.96 -1.83
CA GLU A 33 8.87 -1.09 -2.14
C GLU A 33 9.57 0.28 -2.24
N VAL A 34 8.91 1.24 -2.87
CA VAL A 34 9.44 2.61 -2.99
C VAL A 34 9.52 3.27 -1.61
N PHE A 35 8.50 3.11 -0.78
CA PHE A 35 8.48 3.64 0.59
C PHE A 35 9.56 3.02 1.49
N ALA A 36 9.73 1.70 1.46
CA ALA A 36 10.77 0.99 2.20
C ALA A 36 12.16 1.52 1.83
N LYS A 37 12.42 1.68 0.53
CA LYS A 37 13.68 2.25 0.04
C LYS A 37 13.91 3.70 0.51
N MET A 38 12.88 4.55 0.50
CA MET A 38 13.01 5.96 0.91
C MET A 38 13.27 6.13 2.41
N THR A 39 12.69 5.26 3.23
CA THR A 39 12.82 5.34 4.69
C THR A 39 14.06 4.61 5.22
N GLY A 40 14.74 3.82 4.39
CA GLY A 40 15.88 2.99 4.79
C GLY A 40 15.50 1.89 5.79
N LYS A 41 14.21 1.66 6.00
CA LYS A 41 13.69 0.63 6.89
C LYS A 41 13.43 -0.63 6.08
N ASP A 42 14.00 -1.72 6.56
CA ASP A 42 13.65 -3.04 6.06
C ASP A 42 12.41 -3.53 6.80
N TYR A 43 11.31 -3.67 6.05
CA TYR A 43 10.04 -4.18 6.54
C TYR A 43 9.82 -5.65 6.14
N PHE A 44 10.83 -6.28 5.52
CA PHE A 44 10.80 -7.67 5.08
C PHE A 44 11.58 -8.62 6.00
N ASN A 45 12.15 -8.10 7.11
CA ASN A 45 12.86 -8.86 8.15
C ASN A 45 12.05 -8.95 9.44
#